data_AF-A0A2N7BLE1-F1
#
_entry.id   AF-A0A2N7BLE1-F1
#
_cell.length_a   1.000
_cell.length_b   1.000
_cell.length_c   1.000
_cell.angle_alpha   90.00
_cell.angle_beta   90.00
_cell.angle_gamma   90.00
#
_symmetry.space_group_name_H-M   'P 1'
#
loop_
_entity.id
_entity.type
_entity.pdbx_description
1 polymer ?
#
loop_
_entity_poly.entity_id
_entity_poly.type
_entity_poly.pdbx_seq_one_letter_code
_entity_poly.pdbx_strand_id
1 'polypeptide(L)'
;MSVATVEPSIVNVPPLENPCPDLPCWSLNREQKQRGLSALQRTRRELGERQLKPLRSKREELQAQYSKSDCRAEQMRLSREINRIDANAKDVLSRWS
;
A
#
# COMPACT_ATOMS: atom_id res chain seq x y z
N MET A 1 -51.45 15.54 6.78
CA MET A 1 -51.22 14.34 5.94
C MET A 1 -50.15 13.53 6.65
N SER A 2 -50.53 12.43 7.31
CA SER A 2 -49.64 11.62 8.16
C SER A 2 -48.75 10.73 7.30
N VAL A 3 -47.43 10.76 7.52
CA VAL A 3 -46.46 9.92 6.81
C VAL A 3 -46.49 8.53 7.45
N ALA A 4 -46.98 7.53 6.72
CA ALA A 4 -46.94 6.14 7.16
C ALA A 4 -45.48 5.65 7.15
N THR A 5 -44.96 5.30 8.32
CA THR A 5 -43.69 4.58 8.47
C THR A 5 -43.88 3.16 7.96
N VAL A 6 -43.30 2.83 6.81
CA VAL A 6 -43.22 1.45 6.30
C VAL A 6 -42.09 0.76 7.07
N GLU A 7 -42.43 -0.19 7.93
CA GLU A 7 -41.44 -1.03 8.58
C GLU A 7 -40.73 -1.90 7.53
N PRO A 8 -39.39 -1.97 7.53
CA PRO A 8 -38.67 -2.83 6.60
C PRO A 8 -38.97 -4.29 6.95
N SER A 9 -39.63 -4.99 6.04
CA SER A 9 -39.77 -6.44 6.12
C SER A 9 -38.37 -7.06 6.05
N ILE A 10 -37.91 -7.66 7.14
CA ILE A 10 -36.68 -8.45 7.18
C ILE A 10 -36.97 -9.74 6.42
N VAL A 11 -36.89 -9.69 5.09
CA VAL A 11 -36.85 -10.88 4.26
C VAL A 11 -35.44 -11.44 4.43
N ASN A 12 -35.33 -12.61 5.07
CA ASN A 12 -34.09 -13.38 5.14
C ASN A 12 -33.80 -13.90 3.73
N VAL A 13 -33.21 -13.05 2.88
CA VAL A 13 -32.80 -13.43 1.53
C VAL A 13 -31.59 -14.37 1.68
N PRO A 14 -31.69 -15.65 1.28
CA PRO A 14 -30.54 -16.53 1.30
C PRO A 14 -29.41 -15.92 0.47
N PRO A 15 -28.13 -16.14 0.81
CA PRO A 15 -27.02 -15.62 0.03
C PRO A 15 -27.24 -15.98 -1.45
N LEU A 16 -27.16 -15.00 -2.35
CA LEU A 16 -27.25 -15.25 -3.79
C LEU A 16 -26.14 -16.25 -4.16
N GLU A 17 -26.51 -17.53 -4.33
CA GLU A 17 -25.58 -18.62 -4.65
C GLU A 17 -25.02 -18.52 -6.08
N ASN A 18 -25.59 -17.63 -6.90
CA ASN A 18 -25.13 -17.38 -8.25
C ASN A 18 -24.35 -16.05 -8.31
N PRO A 19 -23.07 -16.06 -8.75
CA PRO A 19 -22.40 -14.81 -9.10
C PRO A 19 -23.26 -14.09 -10.14
N CYS A 20 -23.35 -12.76 -10.01
CA CYS A 20 -24.08 -11.92 -10.97
C CYS A 20 -23.60 -12.29 -12.38
N PRO A 21 -24.49 -12.64 -13.32
CA PRO A 21 -24.07 -13.01 -14.66
C PRO A 21 -23.26 -11.85 -15.25
N ASP A 22 -22.06 -12.15 -15.78
CA ASP A 22 -21.22 -11.18 -16.48
C ASP A 22 -21.97 -10.69 -17.73
N LEU A 23 -22.84 -9.71 -17.55
CA LEU A 23 -23.53 -9.05 -18.64
C LEU A 23 -22.47 -8.29 -19.44
N PRO A 24 -22.28 -8.57 -20.74
CA PRO A 24 -21.23 -7.94 -21.55
C PRO A 24 -21.30 -6.41 -21.53
N CYS A 25 -22.50 -5.85 -21.41
CA CYS A 25 -22.75 -4.41 -21.30
C CYS A 25 -22.34 -3.78 -19.96
N TRP A 26 -22.03 -4.58 -18.93
CA TRP A 26 -21.55 -4.14 -17.62
C TRP A 26 -20.10 -4.58 -17.34
N SER A 27 -19.54 -5.44 -18.20
CA SER A 27 -18.16 -5.92 -18.09
C SER A 27 -17.18 -4.97 -18.78
N LEU A 28 -16.01 -4.77 -18.18
CA LEU A 28 -14.93 -4.00 -18.83
C LEU A 28 -14.41 -4.76 -20.05
N ASN A 29 -14.24 -4.03 -21.16
CA ASN A 29 -13.59 -4.56 -22.35
C ASN A 29 -12.07 -4.75 -22.12
N ARG A 30 -11.41 -5.46 -23.03
CA ARG A 30 -9.97 -5.78 -22.90
C ARG A 30 -9.10 -4.53 -22.75
N GLU A 31 -9.41 -3.47 -23.49
CA GLU A 31 -8.64 -2.22 -23.40
C GLU A 31 -8.81 -1.52 -22.06
N GLN A 32 -10.04 -1.46 -21.54
CA GLN A 32 -10.35 -0.87 -20.23
C GLN A 32 -9.65 -1.64 -19.11
N LYS A 33 -9.68 -2.98 -19.17
CA LYS A 33 -8.95 -3.84 -18.24
C LYS A 33 -7.45 -3.56 -18.30
N GLN A 34 -6.88 -3.48 -19.51
CA GLN A 34 -5.46 -3.19 -19.68
C GLN A 34 -5.07 -1.81 -19.13
N ARG A 35 -5.88 -0.78 -19.41
CA ARG A 35 -5.66 0.57 -18.85
C ARG A 35 -5.73 0.56 -17.32
N GLY A 36 -6.70 -0.15 -16.75
CA GLY A 36 -6.84 -0.31 -15.30
C GLY A 36 -5.62 -0.99 -14.67
N LEU A 37 -5.15 -2.10 -15.25
CA LEU A 37 -3.95 -2.79 -14.78
C LEU A 37 -2.70 -1.91 -14.83
N SER A 38 -2.51 -1.16 -15.91
CA SER A 38 -1.39 -0.20 -16.03
C SER A 38 -1.47 0.91 -14.98
N ALA A 39 -2.67 1.43 -14.70
CA ALA A 39 -2.88 2.43 -13.66
C ALA A 39 -2.56 1.87 -12.26
N LEU A 40 -3.04 0.65 -11.96
CA LEU A 40 -2.75 -0.03 -10.68
C LEU A 40 -1.25 -0.27 -10.49
N GLN A 41 -0.55 -0.73 -11.53
CA GLN A 41 0.91 -0.91 -11.48
C GLN A 41 1.64 0.40 -11.21
N ARG A 42 1.22 1.49 -11.85
CA ARG A 42 1.78 2.83 -11.63
C ARG A 42 1.56 3.28 -10.18
N THR A 43 0.33 3.19 -9.68
CA THR A 43 0.00 3.58 -8.31
C THR A 43 0.78 2.75 -7.29
N ARG A 44 0.94 1.44 -7.52
CA ARG A 44 1.75 0.56 -6.67
C ARG A 44 3.19 1.06 -6.55
N ARG A 45 3.82 1.43 -7.67
CA ARG A 45 5.17 2.01 -7.69
C ARG A 45 5.24 3.35 -6.98
N GLU A 46 4.28 4.24 -7.23
CA GLU A 46 4.22 5.55 -6.59
C GLU A 46 4.09 5.46 -5.06
N LEU A 47 3.26 4.53 -4.57
CA LEU A 47 3.12 4.27 -3.13
C LEU A 47 4.39 3.69 -2.52
N GLY A 48 5.03 2.73 -3.20
CA GLY A 48 6.31 2.18 -2.76
C GLY A 48 7.39 3.25 -2.66
N GLU A 49 7.54 4.09 -3.69
CA GLU A 49 8.54 5.16 -3.69
C GLU A 49 8.26 6.23 -2.62
N ARG A 50 6.99 6.58 -2.36
CA ARG A 50 6.63 7.48 -1.25
C ARG A 50 7.07 6.96 0.12
N GLN A 51 7.05 5.65 0.33
CA GLN A 51 7.52 5.03 1.57
C GLN A 51 9.06 4.90 1.61
N LEU A 52 9.70 4.61 0.48
CA LEU A 52 11.15 4.44 0.40
C LEU A 52 11.92 5.76 0.50
N LYS A 53 11.38 6.86 -0.05
CA LYS A 53 12.04 8.18 -0.05
C LYS A 53 12.47 8.64 1.35
N PRO A 54 11.61 8.69 2.38
CA PRO A 54 12.03 9.10 3.73
C PRO A 54 13.05 8.14 4.35
N LEU A 55 12.97 6.84 4.06
CA LEU A 55 13.94 5.86 4.55
C LEU A 55 15.33 6.10 3.96
N ARG A 56 15.42 6.40 2.66
CA ARG A 56 16.69 6.75 1.99
C ARG A 56 17.31 8.02 2.58
N SER A 57 16.52 9.09 2.73
CA SER A 57 17.00 10.34 3.34
C SER A 57 17.50 10.12 4.76
N LYS A 58 16.74 9.39 5.60
CA LYS A 58 17.15 9.11 6.97
C LYS A 58 18.41 8.23 7.04
N ARG A 59 18.56 7.28 6.11
CA ARG A 59 19.79 6.47 5.99
C ARG A 59 21.00 7.35 5.67
N GLU A 60 20.87 8.26 4.72
CA GLU A 60 21.94 9.19 4.34
C GLU A 60 22.36 10.09 5.51
N GLU A 61 21.40 10.61 6.26
CA GLU A 61 21.65 11.41 7.47
C GLU A 61 22.43 10.61 8.53
N LEU A 62 21.99 9.38 8.84
CA LEU A 62 22.66 8.53 9.82
C LEU A 62 24.05 8.10 9.34
N GLN A 63 24.21 7.84 8.04
CA GLN A 63 25.51 7.52 7.44
C GLN A 63 26.47 8.71 7.55
N ALA A 64 25.98 9.93 7.32
CA ALA A 64 26.78 11.14 7.49
C ALA A 64 27.18 11.37 8.95
N GLN A 65 26.30 11.07 9.90
CA GLN A 65 26.63 11.09 11.34
C GLN A 65 27.65 10.01 11.70
N TYR A 66 27.50 8.80 11.15
CA TYR A 66 28.42 7.69 11.39
C TYR A 66 29.84 8.05 10.95
N SER A 67 29.99 8.62 9.74
CA SER A 67 31.28 9.03 9.20
C SER A 67 31.94 10.20 9.95
N LYS A 68 31.17 10.97 10.73
CA LYS A 68 31.66 12.11 11.52
C LYS A 68 31.91 11.79 12.99
N SER A 69 31.41 10.65 13.50
CA SER A 69 31.56 10.30 14.90
C SER A 69 32.89 9.60 15.15
N ASP A 70 33.67 10.11 16.10
CA ASP A 70 34.92 9.49 16.58
C ASP A 70 34.68 8.54 17.76
N CYS A 71 33.44 8.45 18.26
CA CYS A 71 33.08 7.61 19.39
C CYS A 71 32.60 6.23 18.92
N ARG A 72 33.32 5.17 19.34
CA ARG A 72 32.98 3.79 18.98
C ARG A 72 31.58 3.36 19.44
N ALA A 73 31.14 3.83 20.61
CA ALA A 73 29.80 3.52 21.13
C ALA A 73 28.69 4.16 20.27
N GLU A 74 28.91 5.39 19.83
CA GLU A 74 27.99 6.09 18.93
C GLU A 74 27.97 5.47 17.54
N GLN A 75 29.14 5.15 16.96
CA GLN A 75 29.22 4.42 15.70
C GLN A 75 28.44 3.09 15.76
N MET A 76 28.58 2.33 16.85
CA MET A 76 27.80 1.09 17.03
C MET A 76 26.29 1.36 17.09
N ARG A 77 25.85 2.42 17.79
CA ARG A 77 24.44 2.81 17.84
C ARG A 77 23.91 3.18 16.46
N LEU A 78 24.64 4.00 15.72
CA LEU A 78 24.29 4.46 14.38
C LEU A 78 24.24 3.30 13.39
N SER A 79 25.22 2.38 13.43
CA SER A 79 25.23 1.18 12.59
C SER A 79 23.99 0.30 12.80
N ARG A 80 23.57 0.09 14.06
CA ARG A 80 22.34 -0.66 14.36
C ARG A 80 21.11 0.02 13.78
N GLU A 81 21.04 1.34 13.86
CA GLU A 81 19.91 2.10 13.33
C GLU A 81 19.88 2.08 11.79
N ILE A 82 21.03 2.20 11.13
CA ILE A 82 21.15 2.04 9.68
C ILE A 82 20.67 0.65 9.25
N ASN A 83 21.11 -0.41 9.94
CA ASN A 83 20.68 -1.77 9.64
C ASN A 83 19.16 -1.97 9.79
N ARG A 84 18.54 -1.31 10.77
CA ARG A 84 17.06 -1.32 10.93
C ARG A 84 16.36 -0.63 9.76
N ILE A 85 16.88 0.50 9.32
CA ILE A 85 16.32 1.21 8.15
C ILE A 85 16.48 0.37 6.89
N ASP A 86 17.63 -0.25 6.68
CA ASP A 86 17.88 -1.11 5.52
C ASP A 86 16.96 -2.34 5.53
N ALA A 87 16.68 -2.93 6.69
CA ALA A 87 15.69 -4.01 6.82
C ALA A 87 14.27 -3.53 6.47
N ASN A 88 13.84 -2.39 7.01
CA ASN A 88 12.53 -1.82 6.71
C ASN A 88 12.40 -1.46 5.21
N ALA A 89 13.46 -0.92 4.60
CA ALA A 89 13.47 -0.64 3.16
C ALA A 89 13.31 -1.92 2.33
N LYS A 90 13.91 -3.04 2.74
CA LYS A 90 13.72 -4.35 2.10
C LYS A 90 12.28 -4.84 2.23
N ASP A 91 11.64 -4.66 3.38
CA ASP A 91 10.25 -5.05 3.60
C ASP A 91 9.28 -4.20 2.77
N VAL A 92 9.53 -2.90 2.67
CA VAL A 92 8.77 -2.02 1.79
C VAL A 92 8.96 -2.47 0.33
N LEU A 93 10.19 -2.75 -0.10
CA LEU A 93 10.44 -3.26 -1.45
C LEU A 93 9.68 -4.57 -1.69
N SER A 94 9.75 -5.56 -0.79
CA SER A 94 9.07 -6.86 -0.98
C SER A 94 7.55 -6.73 -1.07
N ARG A 95 6.95 -5.80 -0.31
CA ARG A 95 5.51 -5.54 -0.36
C ARG A 95 5.05 -4.87 -1.66
N TRP A 96 5.86 -3.97 -2.21
CA TRP A 96 5.48 -3.15 -3.36
C TRP A 96 6.08 -3.63 -4.71
N SER A 97 6.94 -4.65 -4.72
CA SER A 97 7.50 -5.27 -5.93
C SER A 97 6.56 -6.25 -6.62
#